data_AF-A0AAP8T2F8-F1
#
_entry.id   AF-A0AAP8T2F8-F1
#
_cell.length_a   1.000
_cell.length_b   1.000
_cell.length_c   1.000
_cell.angle_alpha   90.00
_cell.angle_beta   90.00
_cell.angle_gamma   90.00
#
_symmetry.space_group_name_H-M   'P 1'
#
loop_
_entity.id
_entity.type
_entity.pdbx_description
1 polymer ?
#
loop_
_entity_poly.entity_id
_entity_poly.type
_entity_poly.pdbx_seq_one_letter_code
_entity_poly.pdbx_strand_id
1 'polypeptide(L)'
;SLHNEDLIKEKDIRIGDTVVIRKAGDIIPEVVNVLLERRTGEEQPFSMPTHCPSCEHELVRIAGEVALRCVNPFCPSQIREGLIHFASRDAMNIDG
;
A
#
# COMPACT_ATOMS: atom_id res chain seq x y z
N SER A 1 0.96 8.44 0.61
CA SER A 1 0.43 7.07 0.78
C SER A 1 -0.99 7.01 0.23
N LEU A 2 -1.45 5.87 -0.29
CA LEU A 2 -2.86 5.62 -0.64
C LEU A 2 -3.62 4.83 0.45
N HIS A 3 -2.98 4.59 1.59
CA HIS A 3 -3.50 3.95 2.80
C HIS A 3 -4.05 2.53 2.64
N ASN A 4 -5.15 2.34 1.91
CA ASN A 4 -5.81 1.04 1.72
C ASN A 4 -6.77 1.07 0.51
N GLU A 5 -7.31 -0.11 0.16
CA GLU A 5 -8.25 -0.28 -0.95
C GLU A 5 -9.53 0.53 -0.79
N ASP A 6 -10.04 0.60 0.44
CA ASP A 6 -11.34 1.21 0.72
C ASP A 6 -11.27 2.73 0.46
N LEU A 7 -10.15 3.38 0.80
CA LEU A 7 -9.89 4.80 0.52
C LEU A 7 -9.68 5.06 -0.98
N ILE A 8 -9.04 4.13 -1.71
CA ILE A 8 -8.91 4.21 -3.17
C ILE A 8 -10.29 4.17 -3.82
N LYS A 9 -11.18 3.27 -3.36
CA LYS A 9 -12.56 3.16 -3.85
C LYS A 9 -13.42 4.36 -3.47
N GLU A 10 -13.33 4.83 -2.23
CA GLU A 10 -14.08 5.99 -1.74
C GLU A 10 -13.74 7.26 -2.54
N LYS A 11 -12.47 7.44 -2.89
CA LYS A 11 -11.99 8.56 -3.71
C LYS A 11 -12.09 8.31 -5.24
N ASP A 12 -12.61 7.15 -5.65
CA ASP A 12 -12.65 6.66 -7.04
C ASP A 12 -11.31 6.85 -7.76
N ILE A 13 -10.18 6.55 -7.10
CA ILE A 13 -8.85 6.72 -7.71
C ILE A 13 -8.60 5.58 -8.70
N ARG A 14 -8.25 5.94 -9.93
CA ARG A 14 -7.98 5.02 -11.04
C ARG A 14 -6.55 5.15 -11.54
N ILE A 15 -6.04 4.09 -12.13
CA ILE A 15 -4.74 4.10 -12.80
C ILE A 15 -4.87 5.00 -14.03
N GLY A 16 -4.01 6.03 -14.10
CA GLY A 16 -4.03 7.05 -15.16
C GLY A 16 -4.61 8.40 -14.71
N ASP A 17 -5.23 8.47 -13.52
CA ASP A 17 -5.83 9.72 -13.02
C ASP A 17 -4.81 10.83 -12.77
N THR A 18 -5.23 12.07 -13.03
CA THR A 18 -4.56 13.25 -12.48
C THR A 18 -5.04 13.50 -11.06
N VAL A 19 -4.13 13.55 -10.09
CA VAL A 19 -4.46 13.70 -8.66
C VAL A 19 -3.84 14.93 -8.05
N VAL A 20 -4.51 15.48 -7.02
CA VAL A 20 -3.97 16.53 -6.17
C VAL A 20 -3.22 15.89 -5.01
N ILE A 21 -1.94 16.24 -4.88
CA ILE A 21 -1.08 15.77 -3.79
C ILE A 21 -0.88 16.93 -2.81
N ARG A 22 -1.11 16.66 -1.53
CA ARG A 22 -0.76 17.59 -0.45
C ARG A 22 0.43 17.05 0.31
N LYS A 23 1.37 17.94 0.62
CA LYS A 23 2.47 17.67 1.54
C LYS A 23 2.04 18.11 2.94
N ALA A 24 1.95 17.19 3.90
CA ALA A 24 1.78 17.53 5.31
C ALA A 24 3.18 17.72 5.93
N GLY A 25 3.68 18.96 5.98
CA GLY A 25 5.04 19.25 6.42
C GLY A 25 6.10 18.64 5.49
N ASP A 26 7.17 18.07 6.05
CA ASP A 26 8.30 17.52 5.26
C ASP A 26 8.30 16.01 5.07
N ILE A 27 7.31 15.27 5.58
CA ILE A 27 7.53 13.85 5.91
C ILE A 27 6.88 12.86 4.91
N ILE A 28 5.60 13.01 4.52
CA ILE A 28 4.96 12.09 3.54
C ILE A 28 3.92 12.84 2.68
N PRO A 29 3.95 12.71 1.33
CA PRO A 29 2.90 13.22 0.45
C PRO A 29 1.65 12.34 0.48
N GLU A 30 0.47 12.96 0.51
CA GLU A 30 -0.83 12.30 0.53
C GLU A 30 -1.70 12.73 -0.66
N VAL A 31 -2.44 11.78 -1.22
CA VAL A 31 -3.39 12.02 -2.30
C VAL A 31 -4.69 12.54 -1.71
N VAL A 32 -5.04 13.79 -2.00
CA VAL A 32 -6.23 14.45 -1.45
C VAL A 32 -7.48 14.02 -2.22
N ASN A 33 -7.47 14.20 -3.54
CA ASN A 33 -8.58 13.91 -4.44
C ASN A 33 -8.10 13.75 -5.89
N VAL A 34 -8.98 13.20 -6.73
CA VAL A 34 -8.82 13.08 -8.18
C VAL A 34 -9.43 14.30 -8.88
N LEU A 35 -8.81 14.74 -9.97
CA LEU A 35 -9.37 15.74 -10.89
C LEU A 35 -10.20 15.03 -11.97
N LEU A 36 -11.47 14.78 -11.67
CA LEU A 36 -12.39 14.03 -12.53
C LEU A 36 -12.57 14.68 -13.91
N GLU A 37 -12.50 16.01 -13.98
CA GLU A 37 -12.63 16.79 -15.20
C GLU A 37 -11.46 16.60 -16.19
N ARG A 38 -10.35 16.02 -15.74
CA ARG A 38 -9.19 15.71 -16.57
C ARG A 38 -9.18 14.26 -17.07
N ARG A 39 -10.21 13.49 -16.77
CA ARG A 39 -10.31 12.12 -17.25
C ARG A 39 -10.51 12.06 -18.75
N THR A 40 -9.76 11.20 -19.41
CA THR A 40 -9.88 10.88 -20.82
C THR A 40 -10.84 9.73 -21.08
N GLY A 41 -11.19 8.96 -20.05
CA GLY A 41 -12.00 7.75 -20.14
C GLY A 41 -11.19 6.47 -20.34
N GLU A 42 -9.86 6.58 -20.46
CA GLU A 42 -8.95 5.44 -20.56
C GLU A 42 -8.51 4.91 -19.19
N GLU A 43 -8.93 5.55 -18.09
CA GLU A 43 -8.49 5.23 -16.74
C GLU A 43 -9.07 3.90 -16.24
N GLN A 44 -8.21 3.11 -15.60
CA GLN A 44 -8.55 1.77 -15.17
C GLN A 44 -8.81 1.71 -13.65
N PRO A 45 -9.96 1.15 -13.21
CA PRO A 45 -10.21 0.91 -11.80
C PRO A 45 -9.08 0.08 -11.17
N PHE A 46 -8.59 0.52 -10.01
CA PHE A 46 -7.64 -0.26 -9.23
C PHE A 46 -8.37 -1.36 -8.44
N SER A 47 -7.82 -2.57 -8.46
CA SER A 47 -8.24 -3.68 -7.61
C SER A 47 -7.05 -4.20 -6.80
N MET A 48 -7.30 -4.60 -5.56
CA MET A 48 -6.25 -5.26 -4.77
C MET A 48 -5.88 -6.61 -5.41
N PRO A 49 -4.60 -6.99 -5.36
CA PRO A 49 -4.18 -8.31 -5.82
C PRO A 49 -4.81 -9.39 -4.94
N THR A 50 -5.17 -10.53 -5.53
CA THR A 50 -5.66 -11.71 -4.79
C THR A 50 -4.52 -12.55 -4.22
N HIS A 51 -3.34 -12.47 -4.83
CA HIS A 51 -2.14 -13.22 -4.46
C HIS A 51 -0.99 -12.26 -4.15
N CYS A 52 -0.13 -12.66 -3.22
CA CYS A 52 1.00 -11.86 -2.79
C CYS A 52 2.00 -11.67 -3.95
N PRO A 53 2.38 -10.44 -4.33
CA PRO A 53 3.31 -10.22 -5.42
C PRO A 53 4.75 -10.71 -5.13
N SER A 54 5.07 -11.06 -3.87
CA SER A 54 6.39 -11.55 -3.48
C SER A 54 6.50 -13.08 -3.44
N CYS A 55 5.42 -13.79 -3.14
CA CYS A 55 5.47 -15.23 -2.89
C CYS A 55 4.27 -15.99 -3.47
N GLU A 56 3.39 -15.30 -4.19
CA GLU A 56 2.20 -15.82 -4.87
C GLU A 56 1.18 -16.51 -3.95
N HIS A 57 1.33 -16.40 -2.64
CA HIS A 57 0.38 -16.97 -1.69
C HIS A 57 -0.91 -16.15 -1.65
N GLU A 58 -2.05 -16.80 -1.44
CA GLU A 58 -3.34 -16.13 -1.31
C GLU A 58 -3.30 -15.10 -0.19
N LEU A 59 -3.80 -13.89 -0.49
CA LEU A 59 -3.86 -12.81 0.47
C LEU A 59 -5.18 -12.88 1.25
N VAL A 60 -5.11 -12.55 2.53
CA VAL A 60 -6.27 -12.61 3.43
C VAL A 60 -6.51 -11.27 4.09
N ARG A 61 -7.78 -10.88 4.19
CA ARG A 61 -8.22 -9.75 5.02
C ARG A 61 -8.65 -10.34 6.37
N ILE A 62 -7.87 -10.05 7.42
CA ILE A 62 -8.16 -10.55 8.78
C ILE A 62 -9.41 -9.85 9.30
N ALA A 63 -10.29 -10.59 9.98
CA ALA A 63 -11.53 -10.03 10.53
C ALA A 63 -11.23 -8.86 11.48
N GLY A 64 -11.81 -7.69 11.20
CA GLY A 64 -11.56 -6.44 11.95
C GLY A 64 -10.42 -5.59 11.42
N GLU A 65 -9.62 -6.07 10.45
CA GLU A 65 -8.59 -5.29 9.79
C GLU A 65 -9.04 -4.78 8.41
N VAL A 66 -8.58 -3.58 8.06
CA VAL A 66 -8.75 -3.01 6.71
C VAL A 66 -7.64 -3.48 5.77
N ALA A 67 -6.50 -3.87 6.34
CA ALA A 67 -5.32 -4.26 5.58
C ALA A 67 -5.46 -5.68 4.99
N LEU A 68 -5.04 -5.83 3.75
CA LEU A 68 -4.83 -7.11 3.10
C LEU A 68 -3.43 -7.62 3.45
N ARG A 69 -3.32 -8.84 4.00
CA ARG A 69 -2.06 -9.39 4.50
C ARG A 69 -1.69 -10.70 3.83
N CYS A 70 -0.38 -10.91 3.69
CA CYS A 70 0.18 -12.22 3.38
C CYS A 70 0.37 -13.00 4.69
N VAL A 71 -0.11 -14.24 4.74
CA VAL A 71 0.02 -15.12 5.92
C VAL A 71 1.07 -16.22 5.76
N ASN A 72 1.79 -16.23 4.63
CA ASN A 72 2.88 -17.19 4.42
C ASN A 72 4.11 -16.79 5.26
N PRO A 73 4.50 -17.59 6.27
CA PRO A 73 5.67 -17.28 7.11
C PRO A 73 6.99 -17.36 6.33
N PHE A 74 7.00 -18.04 5.18
CA PHE A 74 8.17 -18.15 4.30
C PHE A 74 8.19 -17.08 3.19
N CYS A 75 7.32 -16.06 3.28
CA CYS A 75 7.30 -14.97 2.30
C CYS A 75 8.65 -14.22 2.31
N PRO A 76 9.35 -14.10 1.17
CA PRO A 76 10.65 -13.42 1.10
C PRO A 76 10.59 -11.98 1.61
N SER A 77 9.54 -11.23 1.27
CA SER A 77 9.33 -9.88 1.80
C SER A 77 9.15 -9.85 3.32
N GLN A 78 8.41 -10.81 3.91
CA GLN A 78 8.22 -10.83 5.38
C GLN A 78 9.52 -11.16 6.10
N ILE A 79 10.29 -12.13 5.58
CA ILE A 79 11.60 -12.48 6.14
C ILE A 79 12.53 -11.27 6.09
N ARG A 80 12.63 -10.60 4.92
CA ARG A 80 13.48 -9.43 4.75
C ARG A 80 13.10 -8.29 5.70
N GLU A 81 11.83 -7.90 5.71
CA GLU A 81 11.37 -6.82 6.59
C GLU A 81 11.48 -7.19 8.07
N GLY A 82 11.30 -8.48 8.41
CA GLY A 82 11.54 -8.98 9.77
C GLY A 82 13.00 -8.83 10.21
N LEU A 83 13.96 -9.14 9.34
CA LEU A 83 15.39 -8.93 9.60
C LEU A 83 15.72 -7.44 9.74
N ILE A 84 15.18 -6.59 8.86
CA ILE A 84 15.36 -5.13 8.93
C ILE A 84 14.80 -4.58 10.24
N HIS A 85 13.59 -5.00 10.62
CA HIS A 85 12.98 -4.58 11.89
C HIS A 85 13.82 -5.05 13.09
N PHE A 86 14.29 -6.30 13.08
CA PHE A 86 15.13 -6.84 14.15
C PHE A 86 16.43 -6.03 14.32
N ALA A 87 17.10 -5.67 13.22
CA ALA A 87 18.33 -4.86 13.25
C ALA A 87 18.08 -3.37 13.54
N SER A 88 16.83 -2.89 13.44
CA SER A 88 16.50 -1.47 13.56
C SER A 88 16.85 -0.87 14.92
N ARG A 89 17.00 0.46 14.94
CA ARG A 89 17.38 1.25 16.12
C ARG A 89 16.48 1.00 17.34
N ASP A 90 15.19 0.83 17.11
CA ASP A 90 14.19 0.64 18.17
C ASP A 90 14.06 -0.82 18.62
N ALA A 91 14.82 -1.74 17.99
CA ALA A 91 14.88 -3.16 18.34
C ALA A 91 16.27 -3.52 18.89
N MET A 92 17.08 -4.28 18.14
CA MET A 92 18.41 -4.71 18.60
C MET A 92 19.52 -3.69 18.29
N ASN A 93 19.23 -2.62 17.53
CA ASN A 93 20.16 -1.57 17.15
C ASN A 93 21.51 -2.13 16.66
N ILE A 94 21.44 -2.97 15.62
CA ILE A 94 22.62 -3.59 15.01
C ILE A 94 23.05 -2.69 13.85
N ASP A 95 24.16 -2.00 14.04
CA ASP A 95 24.77 -1.17 13.00
C ASP A 95 25.45 -2.03 11.92
N GLY A 96 25.32 -1.63 10.65
CA GLY A 96 25.87 -2.31 9.48
C GLY A 96 26.17 -1.37 8.33
#